data_AF-A0A7H5EY35-F1
#
_entry.id   AF-A0A7H5EY35-F1
#
_cell.length_a   1.000
_cell.length_b   1.000
_cell.length_c   1.000
_cell.angle_alpha   90.00
_cell.angle_beta   90.00
_cell.angle_gamma   90.00
#
_symmetry.space_group_name_H-M   'P 1'
#
loop_
_entity.id
_entity.type
_entity.pdbx_description
1 polymer ?
#
loop_
_entity_poly.entity_id
_entity_poly.type
_entity_poly.pdbx_seq_one_letter_code
_entity_poly.pdbx_strand_id
1 'polypeptide(L)'
;METVLIPTKKVDLAPELLEQTKEEKQVIITVRFRSYFGIGRFVDPEVQLVCRQTGQVSRLLSFHNAELFPRSRPYRAEDPHPVMVFEGLPQECTAFDLREPRRPGVIAWLVDDVPRNQRDVYTLLVE
;
A
#
# COMPACT_ATOMS: atom_id res chain seq x y z
N MET A 1 -28.71 -15.32 41.41
CA MET A 1 -28.40 -15.13 39.98
C MET A 1 -27.45 -16.25 39.61
N GLU A 2 -27.91 -17.23 38.82
CA GLU A 2 -27.11 -18.38 38.41
C GLU A 2 -26.33 -18.04 37.13
N THR A 3 -25.02 -18.26 37.16
CA THR A 3 -24.13 -18.09 36.00
C THR A 3 -24.20 -19.32 35.10
N VAL A 4 -24.70 -19.14 33.88
CA VAL A 4 -24.67 -20.14 32.81
C VAL A 4 -23.27 -20.17 32.19
N LEU A 5 -22.54 -21.25 32.39
CA LEU A 5 -21.25 -21.49 31.73
C LEU A 5 -21.50 -22.04 30.33
N ILE A 6 -21.23 -21.23 29.30
CA ILE A 6 -21.25 -21.68 27.90
C ILE A 6 -19.98 -22.50 27.66
N PRO A 7 -20.07 -23.78 27.25
CA PRO A 7 -18.88 -24.59 26.99
C PRO A 7 -18.13 -24.04 25.78
N THR A 8 -16.92 -23.53 25.98
CA THR A 8 -16.00 -23.20 24.88
C THR A 8 -15.50 -24.52 24.29
N LYS A 9 -16.15 -24.99 23.22
CA LYS A 9 -15.67 -26.14 22.44
C LYS A 9 -14.32 -25.76 21.82
N LYS A 10 -13.23 -26.37 22.31
CA LYS A 10 -11.93 -26.28 21.64
C LYS A 10 -12.09 -26.95 20.27
N VAL A 11 -12.02 -26.14 19.22
CA VAL A 11 -11.97 -26.61 17.84
C VAL A 11 -10.51 -26.92 17.54
N ASP A 12 -10.18 -28.19 17.33
CA ASP A 12 -8.91 -28.57 16.72
C ASP A 12 -8.98 -28.16 15.25
N LEU A 13 -8.42 -26.98 14.95
CA LEU A 13 -8.28 -26.48 13.60
C LEU A 13 -7.17 -27.29 12.92
N ALA A 14 -7.47 -27.88 11.75
CA ALA A 14 -6.46 -28.55 10.94
C ALA A 14 -5.30 -27.58 10.63
N PRO A 15 -4.03 -28.03 10.65
CA PRO A 15 -2.87 -27.18 10.36
C PRO A 15 -2.99 -26.43 9.02
N GLU A 16 -3.66 -27.05 8.05
CA GLU A 16 -3.95 -26.50 6.72
C GLU A 16 -4.82 -25.21 6.78
N LEU A 17 -5.72 -25.10 7.76
CA LEU A 17 -6.55 -23.90 7.97
C LEU A 17 -5.78 -22.77 8.68
N LEU A 18 -4.75 -23.13 9.45
CA LEU A 18 -3.85 -22.15 10.08
C LEU A 18 -2.89 -21.52 9.05
N GLU A 19 -2.48 -22.26 8.02
CA GLU A 19 -1.68 -21.67 6.92
C GLU A 19 -2.49 -20.70 6.05
N GLN A 20 -3.79 -20.93 5.89
CA GLN A 20 -4.71 -20.04 5.16
C GLN A 20 -5.07 -18.75 5.92
N THR A 21 -4.70 -18.64 7.20
CA THR A 21 -4.95 -17.46 8.05
C THR A 21 -3.68 -16.67 8.32
N LYS A 22 -2.70 -16.69 7.41
CA LYS A 22 -1.79 -15.54 7.30
C LYS A 22 -2.66 -14.35 6.93
N GLU A 23 -3.00 -13.52 7.93
CA GLU A 23 -3.58 -12.19 7.71
C GLU A 23 -2.91 -11.59 6.47
N GLU A 24 -3.70 -11.33 5.43
CA GLU A 24 -3.25 -10.51 4.31
C GLU A 24 -2.98 -9.11 4.88
N LYS A 25 -1.80 -8.92 5.45
CA LYS A 25 -1.34 -7.60 5.85
C LYS A 25 -1.25 -6.79 4.57
N GLN A 26 -1.90 -5.63 4.54
CA GLN A 26 -1.86 -4.70 3.42
C GLN A 26 -1.13 -3.45 3.85
N VAL A 27 -0.49 -2.77 2.90
CA VAL A 27 0.12 -1.46 3.14
C VAL A 27 -0.76 -0.40 2.48
N ILE A 28 -1.16 0.61 3.24
CA ILE A 28 -2.02 1.70 2.75
C ILE A 28 -1.19 2.98 2.72
N ILE A 29 -1.10 3.60 1.54
CA ILE A 29 -0.34 4.83 1.34
C ILE A 29 -1.25 5.92 0.76
N THR A 30 -1.39 7.02 1.50
CA THR A 30 -1.93 8.26 0.96
C THR A 30 -0.78 9.09 0.40
N VAL A 31 -0.86 9.50 -0.87
CA VAL A 31 0.19 10.28 -1.52
C VAL A 31 -0.23 11.74 -1.68
N ARG A 32 0.65 12.64 -1.25
CA ARG A 32 0.54 14.09 -1.48
C ARG A 32 1.62 14.50 -2.46
N PHE A 33 1.25 15.21 -3.52
CA PHE A 33 2.22 15.75 -4.47
C PHE A 33 2.54 17.20 -4.10
N ARG A 34 3.83 17.55 -3.98
CA ARG A 34 4.28 18.90 -3.59
C ARG A 34 4.04 19.92 -4.69
N SER A 35 4.18 19.52 -5.96
CA SER A 35 3.88 20.34 -7.13
C SER A 35 2.87 19.64 -8.03
N TYR A 36 1.72 20.27 -8.24
CA TYR A 36 0.69 19.79 -9.16
C TYR A 36 0.89 20.29 -10.60
N PHE A 37 1.94 21.08 -10.87
CA PHE A 37 2.17 21.64 -12.20
C PHE A 37 2.63 20.55 -13.17
N GLY A 38 1.73 20.15 -14.07
CA GLY A 38 2.02 19.23 -15.18
C GLY A 38 1.94 17.74 -14.84
N ILE A 39 1.77 17.37 -13.56
CA ILE A 39 1.55 15.99 -13.16
C ILE A 39 0.04 15.73 -13.18
N GLY A 40 -0.42 15.04 -14.23
CA GLY A 40 -1.79 14.55 -14.30
C GLY A 40 -2.10 13.64 -13.11
N ARG A 41 -3.34 13.65 -12.62
CA ARG A 41 -3.73 12.81 -11.48
C ARG A 41 -3.97 11.36 -11.92
N PHE A 42 -2.88 10.64 -12.17
CA PHE A 42 -2.92 9.22 -12.51
C PHE A 42 -2.08 8.39 -11.54
N VAL A 43 -2.38 7.09 -11.50
CA VAL A 43 -1.54 6.07 -10.87
C VAL A 43 -1.17 5.07 -11.96
N ASP A 44 0.11 4.74 -12.09
CA ASP A 44 0.55 3.59 -12.89
C ASP A 44 0.25 2.30 -12.10
N PRO A 45 -0.43 1.30 -12.69
CA PRO A 45 -0.74 0.05 -12.00
C PRO A 45 0.50 -0.76 -11.60
N GLU A 46 1.67 -0.48 -12.17
CA GLU A 46 2.95 -1.10 -11.82
C GLU A 46 3.71 -0.34 -10.71
N VAL A 47 3.11 0.66 -10.07
CA VAL A 47 3.65 1.25 -8.84
C VAL A 47 3.83 0.15 -7.79
N GLN A 48 4.95 0.17 -7.09
CA GLN A 48 5.35 -0.91 -6.19
C GLN A 48 6.06 -0.41 -4.93
N LEU A 49 5.96 -1.21 -3.87
CA LEU A 49 6.84 -1.08 -2.70
C LEU A 49 8.01 -2.05 -2.86
N VAL A 50 9.22 -1.57 -2.60
CA VAL A 50 10.43 -2.41 -2.63
C VAL A 50 11.04 -2.43 -1.25
N CYS A 51 11.05 -3.60 -0.61
CA CYS A 51 11.70 -3.77 0.68
C CYS A 51 13.21 -3.60 0.55
N ARG A 52 13.82 -2.76 1.39
CA ARG A 52 15.26 -2.46 1.30
C ARG A 52 16.14 -3.57 1.86
N GLN A 53 15.61 -4.39 2.77
CA GLN A 53 16.35 -5.47 3.41
C GLN A 53 16.41 -6.73 2.54
N THR A 54 15.33 -7.03 1.81
CA THR A 54 15.19 -8.28 1.05
C THR A 54 15.11 -8.07 -0.47
N GLY A 55 14.86 -6.84 -0.93
CA GLY A 55 14.55 -6.55 -2.32
C GLY A 55 13.16 -7.04 -2.77
N GLN A 56 12.37 -7.63 -1.88
CA GLN A 56 11.05 -8.15 -2.22
C GLN A 56 10.10 -7.02 -2.58
N VAL A 57 9.29 -7.28 -3.60
CA VAL A 57 8.28 -6.37 -4.12
C VAL A 57 6.92 -6.67 -3.51
N SER A 58 6.23 -5.63 -3.04
CA SER A 58 4.80 -5.67 -2.71
C SER A 58 4.04 -4.87 -3.77
N ARG A 59 3.13 -5.54 -4.49
CA ARG A 59 2.42 -4.97 -5.64
C ARG A 59 1.21 -4.13 -5.23
N LEU A 60 0.83 -3.19 -6.09
CA LEU A 60 -0.42 -2.45 -5.97
C LEU A 60 -1.61 -3.39 -6.17
N LEU A 61 -2.53 -3.41 -5.22
CA LEU A 61 -3.77 -4.17 -5.25
C LEU A 61 -4.94 -3.31 -5.72
N SER A 62 -5.01 -2.07 -5.24
CA SER A 62 -6.04 -1.11 -5.62
C SER A 62 -5.58 0.32 -5.40
N PHE A 63 -6.26 1.26 -6.04
CA PHE A 63 -6.09 2.68 -5.79
C PHE A 63 -7.45 3.40 -5.80
N HIS A 64 -7.50 4.51 -5.09
CA HIS A 64 -8.67 5.35 -4.96
C HIS A 64 -8.27 6.79 -5.21
N ASN A 65 -9.23 7.64 -5.56
CA ASN A 65 -9.00 9.07 -5.70
C ASN A 65 -7.87 9.36 -6.73
N ALA A 66 -7.82 8.62 -7.84
CA ALA A 66 -6.93 8.87 -8.96
C ALA A 66 -7.48 8.21 -10.23
N GLU A 67 -7.01 8.63 -11.39
CA GLU A 67 -7.27 7.93 -12.65
C GLU A 67 -6.18 6.89 -12.92
N LEU A 68 -6.45 5.93 -13.81
CA LEU A 68 -5.46 4.96 -14.27
C LEU A 68 -4.69 5.54 -15.45
N PHE A 69 -3.36 5.48 -15.43
CA PHE A 69 -2.54 5.81 -16.60
C PHE A 69 -2.99 5.02 -17.84
N PRO A 70 -3.06 5.62 -19.05
CA PRO A 70 -2.63 6.97 -19.43
C PRO A 70 -3.69 8.05 -19.29
N ARG A 71 -4.87 7.75 -18.73
CA ARG A 71 -5.89 8.77 -18.49
C ARG A 71 -5.44 9.65 -17.33
N SER A 72 -5.52 10.95 -17.54
CA SER A 72 -5.24 11.92 -16.50
C SER A 72 -6.16 13.12 -16.65
N ARG A 73 -6.49 13.71 -15.51
CA ARG A 73 -7.13 15.02 -15.42
C ARG A 73 -6.26 15.98 -14.60
N PRO A 74 -6.42 17.30 -14.80
CA PRO A 74 -5.77 18.28 -13.95
C PRO A 74 -6.19 18.08 -12.49
N TYR A 75 -5.23 18.23 -11.58
CA TYR A 75 -5.49 18.25 -10.15
C TYR A 75 -6.18 19.56 -9.75
N ARG A 76 -7.19 19.49 -8.87
CA ARG A 76 -7.87 20.66 -8.28
C ARG A 76 -7.61 20.75 -6.78
N ALA A 77 -7.67 21.94 -6.19
CA ALA A 77 -7.32 22.10 -4.77
C ALA A 77 -8.25 21.31 -3.83
N GLU A 78 -9.51 21.15 -4.21
CA GLU A 78 -10.54 20.40 -3.49
C GLU A 78 -10.48 18.87 -3.70
N ASP A 79 -9.60 18.41 -4.59
CA ASP A 79 -9.50 16.99 -4.89
C ASP A 79 -8.93 16.21 -3.69
N PRO A 80 -9.51 15.04 -3.34
CA PRO A 80 -8.94 14.20 -2.30
C PRO A 80 -7.59 13.65 -2.75
N HIS A 81 -6.70 13.33 -1.81
CA HIS A 81 -5.41 12.73 -2.17
C HIS A 81 -5.57 11.28 -2.67
N PRO A 82 -4.76 10.84 -3.66
CA PRO A 82 -4.69 9.44 -4.05
C PRO A 82 -4.36 8.54 -2.86
N VAL A 83 -5.05 7.40 -2.80
CA VAL A 83 -4.80 6.35 -1.82
C VAL A 83 -4.47 5.08 -2.59
N MET A 84 -3.37 4.43 -2.24
CA MET A 84 -2.89 3.19 -2.85
C MET A 84 -2.83 2.10 -1.78
N VAL A 85 -3.32 0.90 -2.13
CA VAL A 85 -3.33 -0.29 -1.29
C VAL A 85 -2.42 -1.32 -1.92
N PHE A 86 -1.45 -1.81 -1.17
CA PHE A 86 -0.46 -2.78 -1.63
C PHE A 86 -0.56 -4.09 -0.86
N GLU A 87 0.02 -5.14 -1.44
CA GLU A 87 0.38 -6.35 -0.71
C GLU A 87 1.22 -6.01 0.55
N GLY A 88 1.23 -6.92 1.52
CA GLY A 88 2.00 -6.76 2.73
C GLY A 88 3.50 -6.76 2.47
N LEU A 89 4.22 -5.99 3.28
CA LEU A 89 5.68 -6.08 3.33
C LEU A 89 6.10 -7.34 4.12
N PRO A 90 7.18 -8.02 3.71
CA PRO A 90 7.70 -9.18 4.43
C PRO A 90 8.07 -8.79 5.87
N GLN A 91 8.09 -9.76 6.78
CA GLN A 91 8.25 -9.50 8.22
C GLN A 91 9.60 -8.83 8.54
N GLU A 92 10.63 -9.16 7.76
CA GLU A 92 12.00 -8.65 7.89
C GLU A 92 12.15 -7.22 7.36
N CYS A 93 11.10 -6.67 6.71
CA CYS A 93 11.15 -5.34 6.16
C CYS A 93 11.09 -4.28 7.26
N THR A 94 12.15 -3.49 7.37
CA THR A 94 12.26 -2.35 8.29
C THR A 94 12.18 -1.01 7.58
N ALA A 95 12.44 -0.97 6.28
CA ALA A 95 12.25 0.20 5.43
C ALA A 95 11.98 -0.20 3.98
N PHE A 96 11.24 0.63 3.25
CA PHE A 96 10.87 0.36 1.86
C PHE A 96 10.95 1.62 1.01
N ASP A 97 11.03 1.44 -0.30
CA ASP A 97 10.88 2.51 -1.28
C ASP A 97 9.51 2.38 -1.96
N LEU A 98 8.81 3.50 -2.15
CA LEU A 98 7.64 3.57 -3.04
C LEU A 98 8.12 4.05 -4.42
N ARG A 99 7.95 3.22 -5.45
CA ARG A 99 8.51 3.45 -6.77
C ARG A 99 7.46 3.44 -7.86
N GLU A 100 7.41 4.51 -8.65
CA GLU A 100 6.73 4.48 -9.95
C GLU A 100 7.64 3.82 -11.00
N PRO A 101 7.12 2.94 -11.87
CA PRO A 101 7.89 2.37 -12.97
C PRO A 101 8.36 3.46 -13.95
N ARG A 102 9.57 3.30 -14.47
CA ARG A 102 10.06 4.16 -15.55
C ARG A 102 9.35 3.82 -16.86
N ARG A 103 8.62 4.78 -17.42
CA ARG A 103 8.00 4.70 -18.75
C ARG A 103 8.67 5.71 -19.70
N PRO A 104 8.81 5.38 -21.00
CA PRO A 104 9.31 6.35 -21.99
C PRO A 104 8.46 7.62 -22.01
N GLY A 105 9.10 8.79 -21.90
CA GLY A 105 8.42 10.08 -21.97
C GLY A 105 7.69 10.51 -20.69
N VAL A 106 7.76 9.73 -19.61
CA VAL A 106 7.19 10.08 -18.29
C VAL A 106 8.32 10.17 -17.26
N ILE A 107 8.30 11.22 -16.45
CA ILE A 107 9.20 11.35 -15.29
C ILE A 107 8.62 10.48 -14.18
N ALA A 108 9.30 9.38 -13.86
CA ALA A 108 8.94 8.52 -12.74
C ALA A 108 9.31 9.17 -11.41
N TRP A 109 8.44 9.06 -10.42
CA TRP A 109 8.69 9.52 -9.06
C TRP A 109 9.09 8.38 -8.11
N LEU A 110 9.80 8.75 -7.04
CA LEU A 110 10.37 7.86 -6.02
C LEU A 110 10.24 8.52 -4.65
N VAL A 111 9.75 7.77 -3.67
CA VAL A 111 9.94 8.10 -2.25
C VAL A 111 10.77 6.98 -1.66
N ASP A 112 12.01 7.28 -1.28
CA ASP A 112 12.98 6.31 -0.81
C ASP A 112 13.07 6.25 0.72
N ASP A 113 13.59 5.11 1.20
CA ASP A 113 13.96 4.88 2.60
C ASP A 113 12.87 5.19 3.63
N VAL A 114 11.62 4.86 3.30
CA VAL A 114 10.47 5.03 4.19
C VAL A 114 10.57 4.03 5.34
N PRO A 115 10.75 4.48 6.60
CA PRO A 115 10.82 3.58 7.74
C PRO A 115 9.48 2.90 7.98
N ARG A 116 9.49 1.57 8.16
CA ARG A 116 8.26 0.81 8.40
C ARG A 116 7.70 1.13 9.78
N ASN A 117 6.40 1.39 9.86
CA ASN A 117 5.68 1.57 11.12
C ASN A 117 4.83 0.33 11.46
N GLN A 118 4.30 0.28 12.69
CA GLN A 118 3.55 -0.89 13.18
C GLN A 118 2.17 -1.09 12.54
N ARG A 119 1.64 -0.07 11.85
CA ARG A 119 0.28 -0.06 11.30
C ARG A 119 0.25 -0.31 9.80
N ASP A 120 1.40 -0.19 9.12
CA ASP A 120 1.51 -0.22 7.67
C ASP A 120 0.57 0.79 6.97
N VAL A 121 0.31 1.93 7.62
CA VAL A 121 -0.46 3.06 7.08
C VAL A 121 0.42 4.30 7.03
N TYR A 122 0.52 4.94 5.86
CA TYR A 122 1.43 6.06 5.60
C TYR A 122 0.73 7.23 4.90
N THR A 123 1.23 8.43 5.17
CA THR A 123 1.01 9.61 4.32
C THR A 123 2.38 10.09 3.85
N LEU A 124 2.62 10.03 2.55
CA LEU A 124 3.92 10.35 1.95
C LEU A 124 3.81 11.58 1.07
N LEU A 125 4.86 12.40 1.07
CA LEU A 125 5.01 13.53 0.15
C LEU A 125 5.89 13.08 -1.01
N VAL A 126 5.40 13.23 -2.24
CA VAL A 126 6.14 13.06 -3.47
C VAL A 126 6.56 14.44 -3.96
N GLU A 127 7.86 14.60 -4.20
CA GLU A 127 8.47 15.85 -4.69
C GLU A 127 8.34 16.04 -6.20
#